data_AF-A0A0E3SRY9-F1
#
_entry.id   AF-A0A0E3SRY9-F1
#
_cell.length_a   1.000
_cell.length_b   1.000
_cell.length_c   1.000
_cell.angle_alpha   90.00
_cell.angle_beta   90.00
_cell.angle_gamma   90.00
#
_symmetry.space_group_name_H-M   'P 1'
#
loop_
_entity.id
_entity.type
_entity.pdbx_description
1 polymer ?
#
loop_
_entity_poly.entity_id
_entity_poly.type
_entity_poly.pdbx_seq_one_letter_code
_entity_poly.pdbx_strand_id
1 'polypeptide(L)'
;MDFEKEVTDYLSEKGYVRREKLIEDLVERHSDDRGYSKPTIDRKLNKMIKSKIILNPNYDELSEYNIEETDKRASYLIFTETLKLKKHLDEVLELLKSEDDIDKRLALQEIEYYKKKYVLDGSQLDSIIQNLDNEDQELIYELLLTIFDHIVNKKIKPLNEPDLLIKLKFLLKQKFKVPTTHGSPKQYIIRLLGYYDDEAVIEQLIKDAKTVKDFSTVKSCYTENETSNVIEKHRTELFNLQRELTKEGKDEAVHFVSDIRRQAMKNLDILD
;
A
#
# COMPACT_ATOMS: atom_id res chain seq x y z
N MET A 1 -14.40 -12.53 25.08
CA MET A 1 -14.28 -11.38 24.18
C MET A 1 -15.67 -10.98 23.73
N ASP A 2 -15.98 -9.69 23.58
CA ASP A 2 -17.29 -9.25 23.07
C ASP A 2 -17.31 -9.42 21.54
N PHE A 3 -18.21 -10.27 21.04
CA PHE A 3 -18.33 -10.58 19.61
C PHE A 3 -18.62 -9.33 18.78
N GLU A 4 -19.45 -8.42 19.29
CA GLU A 4 -19.78 -7.20 18.57
C GLU A 4 -18.53 -6.35 18.37
N LYS A 5 -17.78 -6.12 19.45
CA LYS A 5 -16.51 -5.38 19.43
C LYS A 5 -15.49 -6.02 18.49
N GLU A 6 -15.36 -7.34 18.53
CA GLU A 6 -14.43 -8.06 17.65
C GLU A 6 -14.76 -7.86 16.17
N VAL A 7 -16.04 -7.98 15.80
CA VAL A 7 -16.49 -7.76 14.43
C VAL A 7 -16.28 -6.30 14.02
N THR A 8 -16.59 -5.34 14.88
CA THR A 8 -16.39 -3.91 14.56
C THR A 8 -14.92 -3.55 14.43
N ASP A 9 -14.04 -4.09 15.29
CA ASP A 9 -12.59 -3.86 15.21
C ASP A 9 -12.03 -4.45 13.91
N TYR A 10 -12.44 -5.69 13.56
CA TYR A 10 -12.03 -6.33 12.32
C TYR A 10 -12.48 -5.54 11.07
N LEU A 11 -13.75 -5.12 11.02
CA LEU A 11 -14.26 -4.33 9.90
C LEU A 11 -13.64 -2.93 9.84
N SER A 12 -13.30 -2.33 10.97
CA SER A 12 -12.63 -1.03 11.02
C SER A 12 -11.20 -1.09 10.45
N GLU A 13 -10.50 -2.20 10.68
CA GLU A 13 -9.15 -2.43 10.18
C GLU A 13 -9.11 -2.79 8.69
N LYS A 14 -10.10 -3.56 8.22
CA LYS A 14 -10.17 -4.04 6.82
C LYS A 14 -11.00 -3.14 5.90
N GLY A 15 -11.81 -2.22 6.45
CA GLY A 15 -12.79 -1.41 5.73
C GLY A 15 -14.06 -2.20 5.41
N TYR A 16 -13.95 -3.21 4.53
CA TYR A 16 -15.03 -4.12 4.17
C TYR A 16 -14.50 -5.53 3.95
N VAL A 17 -15.38 -6.53 4.09
CA VAL A 17 -14.99 -7.93 3.90
C VAL A 17 -16.15 -8.75 3.36
N ARG A 18 -15.85 -9.77 2.55
CA ARG A 18 -16.84 -10.79 2.21
C ARG A 18 -17.33 -11.47 3.49
N ARG A 19 -18.64 -11.60 3.63
CA ARG A 19 -19.29 -12.22 4.79
C ARG A 19 -18.71 -13.60 5.11
N GLU A 20 -18.55 -14.43 4.09
CA GLU A 20 -17.99 -15.78 4.24
C GLU A 20 -16.56 -15.74 4.78
N LYS A 21 -15.73 -14.81 4.29
CA LYS A 21 -14.34 -14.65 4.75
C LYS A 21 -14.27 -14.21 6.22
N LEU A 22 -15.14 -13.30 6.66
CA LEU A 22 -15.23 -12.94 8.08
C LEU A 22 -15.61 -14.16 8.94
N ILE A 23 -16.58 -14.95 8.48
CA ILE A 23 -17.02 -16.15 9.20
C ILE A 23 -15.87 -17.16 9.31
N GLU A 24 -15.18 -17.45 8.21
CA GLU A 24 -14.01 -18.32 8.18
C GLU A 24 -12.94 -17.85 9.17
N ASP A 25 -12.55 -16.57 9.10
CA ASP A 25 -11.51 -16.01 9.95
C ASP A 25 -11.88 -16.05 11.45
N LEU A 26 -13.16 -15.84 11.78
CA LEU A 26 -13.66 -15.93 13.15
C LEU A 26 -13.72 -17.38 13.65
N VAL A 27 -14.13 -18.34 12.80
CA VAL A 27 -14.14 -19.77 13.14
C VAL A 27 -12.71 -20.27 13.37
N GLU A 28 -11.77 -19.87 12.53
CA GLU A 28 -10.37 -20.29 12.64
C GLU A 28 -9.73 -19.75 13.93
N ARG A 29 -9.91 -18.46 14.22
CA ARG A 29 -9.39 -17.81 15.44
C ARG A 29 -9.98 -18.37 16.73
N HIS A 30 -11.23 -18.83 16.68
CA HIS A 30 -12.00 -19.28 17.84
C HIS A 30 -12.38 -20.76 17.74
N SER A 31 -11.50 -21.58 17.16
CA SER A 31 -11.76 -23.00 16.87
C SER A 31 -12.12 -23.83 18.12
N ASP A 32 -11.57 -23.48 19.29
CA ASP A 32 -11.84 -24.13 20.58
C ASP A 32 -12.91 -23.42 21.43
N ASP A 33 -13.42 -22.26 20.99
CA ASP A 33 -14.33 -21.42 21.78
C ASP A 33 -15.80 -21.76 21.52
N ARG A 34 -16.55 -21.95 22.62
CA ARG A 34 -18.00 -22.14 22.55
C ARG A 34 -18.68 -20.87 22.05
N GLY A 35 -19.51 -21.00 21.02
CA GLY A 35 -20.33 -19.89 20.50
C GLY A 35 -19.75 -19.19 19.26
N TYR A 36 -18.74 -19.78 18.63
CA TYR A 36 -18.15 -19.37 17.35
C TYR A 36 -18.35 -20.41 16.24
N SER A 37 -19.40 -21.24 16.33
CA SER A 37 -19.82 -22.05 15.19
C SER A 37 -20.38 -21.17 14.07
N LYS A 38 -20.20 -21.56 12.80
CA LYS A 38 -20.72 -20.83 11.63
C LYS A 38 -22.20 -20.40 11.79
N PRO A 39 -23.16 -21.26 12.19
CA PRO A 39 -24.54 -20.85 12.42
C PRO A 39 -24.71 -19.81 13.54
N THR A 40 -23.87 -19.87 14.57
CA THR A 40 -23.92 -18.92 15.69
C THR A 40 -23.40 -17.55 15.28
N ILE A 41 -22.28 -17.52 14.55
CA ILE A 41 -21.70 -16.30 13.97
C ILE A 41 -22.72 -15.67 13.03
N ASP A 42 -23.30 -16.43 12.10
CA ASP A 42 -24.31 -15.93 11.16
C ASP A 42 -25.51 -15.28 11.86
N ARG A 43 -26.02 -15.92 12.92
CA ARG A 43 -27.12 -15.36 13.73
C ARG A 43 -26.73 -14.04 14.40
N LYS A 44 -25.51 -13.95 14.94
CA LYS A 44 -25.02 -12.72 15.59
C LYS A 44 -24.78 -11.61 14.57
N LEU A 45 -24.19 -11.91 13.42
CA LEU A 45 -24.04 -10.95 12.31
C LEU A 45 -25.40 -10.44 11.83
N ASN A 46 -26.40 -11.32 11.68
CA ASN A 46 -27.76 -10.91 11.31
C ASN A 46 -28.42 -10.00 12.36
N LYS A 47 -28.10 -10.18 13.64
CA LYS A 47 -28.55 -9.26 14.70
C LYS A 47 -27.89 -7.89 14.52
N MET A 48 -26.58 -7.84 14.27
CA MET A 48 -25.85 -6.59 14.02
C MET A 48 -26.36 -5.85 12.79
N ILE A 49 -26.71 -6.58 11.72
CA ILE A 49 -27.35 -6.01 10.51
C ILE A 49 -28.71 -5.39 10.86
N LYS A 50 -29.57 -6.13 11.57
CA LYS A 50 -30.89 -5.63 12.01
C LYS A 50 -30.77 -4.39 12.91
N SER A 51 -29.74 -4.34 13.74
CA SER A 51 -29.43 -3.20 14.61
C SER A 51 -28.70 -2.06 13.89
N LYS A 52 -28.44 -2.18 12.57
CA LYS A 52 -27.71 -1.20 11.75
C LYS A 52 -26.30 -0.89 12.24
N ILE A 53 -25.69 -1.79 13.00
CA ILE A 53 -24.29 -1.68 13.41
C ILE A 53 -23.39 -1.95 12.20
N ILE A 54 -23.76 -2.96 11.40
CA ILE A 54 -23.11 -3.29 10.13
C ILE A 54 -24.15 -3.29 9.01
N LEU A 55 -23.71 -2.94 7.80
CA LEU A 55 -24.48 -3.04 6.57
C LEU A 55 -24.12 -4.34 5.84
N ASN A 56 -25.06 -4.81 5.03
CA ASN A 56 -24.87 -5.94 4.13
C ASN A 56 -25.38 -5.56 2.74
N PRO A 57 -24.63 -4.71 2.00
CA PRO A 57 -25.03 -4.29 0.67
C PRO A 57 -25.20 -5.49 -0.27
N ASN A 58 -26.20 -5.41 -1.13
CA ASN A 58 -26.37 -6.34 -2.24
C ASN A 58 -25.35 -6.03 -3.37
N TYR A 59 -25.26 -6.90 -4.38
CA TYR A 59 -24.29 -6.75 -5.47
C TYR A 59 -24.38 -5.39 -6.19
N ASP A 60 -25.58 -4.87 -6.42
CA ASP A 60 -25.79 -3.61 -7.12
C ASP A 60 -25.44 -2.40 -6.23
N GLU A 61 -25.52 -2.56 -4.90
CA GLU A 61 -25.13 -1.55 -3.92
C GLU A 61 -23.61 -1.51 -3.68
N LEU A 62 -22.85 -2.56 -4.06
CA LEU A 62 -21.39 -2.62 -3.83
C LEU A 62 -20.63 -1.47 -4.48
N SER A 63 -21.07 -1.01 -5.65
CA SER A 63 -20.44 0.11 -6.35
C SER A 63 -20.55 1.43 -5.59
N GLU A 64 -21.60 1.61 -4.76
CA GLU A 64 -21.74 2.81 -3.91
C GLU A 64 -20.64 2.91 -2.85
N TYR A 65 -19.99 1.78 -2.56
CA TYR A 65 -18.92 1.65 -1.57
C TYR A 65 -17.55 1.41 -2.22
N ASN A 66 -17.41 1.61 -3.54
CA ASN A 66 -16.19 1.36 -4.30
C ASN A 66 -15.67 -0.09 -4.18
N ILE A 67 -16.58 -1.06 -4.06
CA ILE A 67 -16.24 -2.49 -4.02
C ILE A 67 -16.42 -3.08 -5.41
N GLU A 68 -15.32 -3.42 -6.08
CA GLU A 68 -15.35 -4.14 -7.35
C GLU A 68 -15.53 -5.65 -7.11
N GLU A 69 -16.62 -6.20 -7.63
CA GLU A 69 -16.94 -7.61 -7.50
C GLU A 69 -17.49 -8.18 -8.81
N THR A 70 -17.05 -9.38 -9.16
CA THR A 70 -17.52 -10.09 -10.36
C THR A 70 -18.54 -11.18 -10.00
N ASP A 71 -18.48 -11.71 -8.78
CA ASP A 71 -19.45 -12.69 -8.29
C ASP A 71 -20.72 -12.01 -7.74
N LYS A 72 -21.80 -12.11 -8.50
CA LYS A 72 -23.13 -11.59 -8.13
C LYS A 72 -23.73 -12.20 -6.86
N ARG A 73 -23.15 -13.29 -6.34
CA ARG A 73 -23.58 -13.96 -5.12
C ARG A 73 -22.78 -13.52 -3.90
N ALA A 74 -21.72 -12.74 -4.08
CA ALA A 74 -20.93 -12.26 -2.97
C ALA A 74 -21.76 -11.29 -2.11
N SER A 75 -21.57 -11.41 -0.80
CA SER A 75 -22.18 -10.55 0.21
C SER A 75 -21.04 -9.96 1.03
N TYR A 76 -21.07 -8.64 1.21
CA TYR A 76 -20.05 -7.91 1.94
C TYR A 76 -20.62 -7.33 3.23
N LEU A 77 -19.77 -7.15 4.22
CA LEU A 77 -20.11 -6.49 5.47
C LEU A 77 -19.30 -5.20 5.60
N ILE A 78 -19.99 -4.12 5.97
CA ILE A 78 -19.42 -2.79 6.16
C ILE A 78 -19.84 -2.27 7.53
N PHE A 79 -18.93 -1.70 8.31
CA PHE A 79 -19.28 -1.11 9.59
C PHE A 79 -19.90 0.29 9.39
N THR A 80 -21.07 0.55 9.99
CA THR A 80 -21.82 1.79 9.73
C THR A 80 -21.07 3.05 10.16
N GLU A 81 -20.30 3.00 11.26
CA GLU A 81 -19.48 4.15 11.69
C GLU A 81 -18.37 4.47 10.69
N THR A 82 -17.88 3.47 9.94
CA THR A 82 -16.92 3.68 8.84
C THR A 82 -17.48 4.61 7.77
N LEU A 83 -18.79 4.65 7.54
CA LEU A 83 -19.40 5.59 6.59
C LEU A 83 -19.42 7.04 7.10
N LYS A 84 -19.63 7.24 8.40
CA LYS A 84 -19.54 8.57 8.99
C LYS A 84 -18.11 9.08 8.95
N LEU A 85 -17.15 8.20 9.28
CA LEU A 85 -15.73 8.50 9.17
C LEU A 85 -15.33 8.76 7.71
N LYS A 86 -15.87 8.02 6.75
CA LYS A 86 -15.67 8.29 5.32
C LYS A 86 -16.05 9.72 4.99
N LYS A 87 -17.26 10.13 5.33
CA LYS A 87 -17.75 11.49 5.04
C LYS A 87 -16.86 12.55 5.69
N HIS A 88 -16.49 12.37 6.96
CA HIS A 88 -15.55 13.26 7.65
C HIS A 88 -14.21 13.35 6.91
N LEU A 89 -13.64 12.21 6.53
CA LEU A 89 -12.34 12.17 5.87
C LEU A 89 -12.39 12.67 4.43
N ASP A 90 -13.52 12.54 3.74
CA ASP A 90 -13.75 13.20 2.44
C ASP A 90 -13.70 14.73 2.61
N GLU A 91 -14.35 15.28 3.63
CA GLU A 91 -14.28 16.72 3.94
C GLU A 91 -12.87 17.17 4.33
N VAL A 92 -12.13 16.35 5.08
CA VAL A 92 -10.73 16.59 5.45
C VAL A 92 -9.81 16.58 4.22
N LEU A 93 -10.02 15.64 3.29
CA LEU A 93 -9.21 15.51 2.07
C LEU A 93 -9.38 16.69 1.12
N GLU A 94 -10.47 17.44 1.20
CA GLU A 94 -10.63 18.69 0.44
C GLU A 94 -9.55 19.72 0.80
N LEU A 95 -9.01 19.69 2.03
CA LEU A 95 -7.89 20.55 2.42
C LEU A 95 -6.60 20.25 1.65
N LEU A 96 -6.46 19.06 1.06
CA LEU A 96 -5.33 18.77 0.18
C LEU A 96 -5.34 19.63 -1.09
N LYS A 97 -6.47 20.23 -1.45
CA LYS A 97 -6.58 21.17 -2.58
C LYS A 97 -6.21 22.61 -2.19
N SER A 98 -5.94 22.87 -0.91
CA SER A 98 -5.46 24.18 -0.44
C SER A 98 -4.09 24.49 -1.05
N GLU A 99 -3.76 25.77 -1.21
CA GLU A 99 -2.39 26.20 -1.55
C GLU A 99 -1.50 26.26 -0.30
N ASP A 100 -2.07 26.13 0.91
CA ASP A 100 -1.35 26.16 2.18
C ASP A 100 -0.88 24.76 2.59
N ASP A 101 0.44 24.54 2.64
CA ASP A 101 1.03 23.28 3.09
C ASP A 101 0.69 22.95 4.56
N ILE A 102 0.36 23.95 5.39
CA ILE A 102 -0.11 23.71 6.76
C ILE A 102 -1.46 22.98 6.75
N ASP A 103 -2.40 23.41 5.91
CA ASP A 103 -3.70 22.75 5.77
C ASP A 103 -3.53 21.30 5.27
N LYS A 104 -2.63 21.09 4.31
CA LYS A 104 -2.33 19.75 3.79
C LYS A 104 -1.79 18.83 4.88
N ARG A 105 -0.86 19.33 5.71
CA ARG A 105 -0.31 18.56 6.83
C ARG A 105 -1.35 18.28 7.91
N LEU A 106 -2.22 19.25 8.22
CA LEU A 106 -3.33 19.02 9.14
C LEU A 106 -4.29 17.93 8.62
N ALA A 107 -4.55 17.90 7.32
CA ALA A 107 -5.34 16.84 6.70
C ALA A 107 -4.69 15.46 6.86
N LEU A 108 -3.39 15.34 6.60
CA LEU A 108 -2.65 14.09 6.78
C LEU A 108 -2.61 13.65 8.26
N GLN A 109 -2.45 14.58 9.19
CA GLN A 109 -2.51 14.28 10.63
C GLN A 109 -3.88 13.74 11.04
N GLU A 110 -4.96 14.35 10.54
CA GLU A 110 -6.32 13.88 10.82
C GLU A 110 -6.56 12.48 10.26
N ILE A 111 -6.10 12.18 9.04
CA ILE A 111 -6.13 10.83 8.46
C ILE A 111 -5.36 9.84 9.34
N GLU A 112 -4.17 10.22 9.80
CA GLU A 112 -3.31 9.41 10.67
C GLU A 112 -3.98 9.09 12.01
N TYR A 113 -4.72 10.04 12.62
CA TYR A 113 -5.49 9.81 13.85
C TYR A 113 -6.55 8.70 13.68
N TYR A 114 -7.15 8.59 12.50
CA TYR A 114 -8.18 7.59 12.20
C TYR A 114 -7.66 6.33 11.51
N LYS A 115 -6.35 6.18 11.26
CA LYS A 115 -5.80 5.07 10.45
C LYS A 115 -6.12 3.65 10.92
N LYS A 116 -6.45 3.48 12.21
CA LYS A 116 -6.84 2.19 12.82
C LYS A 116 -8.34 1.93 12.76
N LYS A 117 -9.13 2.97 12.51
CA LYS A 117 -10.60 2.95 12.52
C LYS A 117 -11.19 3.07 11.12
N TYR A 118 -10.40 3.56 10.18
CA TYR A 118 -10.79 3.82 8.82
C TYR A 118 -9.65 3.50 7.87
N VAL A 119 -10.03 3.03 6.68
CA VAL A 119 -9.12 2.77 5.59
C VAL A 119 -9.57 3.57 4.38
N LEU A 120 -8.65 4.32 3.80
CA LEU A 120 -8.94 5.13 2.62
C LEU A 120 -9.33 4.24 1.44
N ASP A 121 -10.39 4.62 0.73
CA ASP A 121 -10.77 3.96 -0.52
C ASP A 121 -9.95 4.47 -1.71
N GLY A 122 -10.12 3.85 -2.88
CA GLY A 122 -9.35 4.20 -4.08
C GLY A 122 -9.49 5.66 -4.52
N SER A 123 -10.69 6.25 -4.36
CA SER A 123 -10.95 7.64 -4.73
C SER A 123 -10.29 8.64 -3.77
N GLN A 124 -10.24 8.29 -2.49
CA GLN A 124 -9.53 9.05 -1.48
C GLN A 124 -8.02 8.98 -1.68
N LEU A 125 -7.50 7.81 -2.09
CA LEU A 125 -6.10 7.66 -2.48
C LEU A 125 -5.76 8.51 -3.70
N ASP A 126 -6.63 8.57 -4.73
CA ASP A 126 -6.42 9.44 -5.89
C ASP A 126 -6.27 10.92 -5.48
N SER A 127 -7.04 11.36 -4.48
CA SER A 127 -6.95 12.74 -3.94
C SER A 127 -5.59 13.01 -3.26
N ILE A 128 -5.03 12.01 -2.58
CA ILE A 128 -3.67 12.08 -2.01
C ILE A 128 -2.62 12.10 -3.12
N ILE A 129 -2.79 11.23 -4.13
CA ILE A 129 -1.85 11.10 -5.26
C ILE A 129 -1.75 12.40 -6.07
N GLN A 130 -2.86 13.13 -6.22
CA GLN A 130 -2.88 14.41 -6.90
C GLN A 130 -1.86 15.39 -6.32
N ASN A 131 -1.54 15.30 -5.03
CA ASN A 131 -0.62 16.20 -4.32
C ASN A 131 0.86 15.78 -4.35
N LEU A 132 1.22 14.70 -5.06
CA LEU A 132 2.62 14.25 -5.18
C LEU A 132 3.51 15.19 -6.00
N ASP A 133 2.96 16.22 -6.64
CA ASP A 133 3.70 17.28 -7.35
C ASP A 133 4.01 18.50 -6.48
N ASN A 134 3.71 18.45 -5.18
CA ASN A 134 4.04 19.52 -4.24
C ASN A 134 5.57 19.78 -4.17
N GLU A 135 5.98 21.01 -3.89
CA GLU A 135 7.39 21.40 -3.77
C GLU A 135 8.00 21.01 -2.40
N ASP A 136 7.18 20.89 -1.36
CA ASP A 136 7.57 20.48 -0.01
C ASP A 136 7.90 18.98 0.01
N GLN A 137 9.21 18.70 0.13
CA GLN A 137 9.73 17.33 0.13
C GLN A 137 9.33 16.52 1.37
N GLU A 138 9.08 17.16 2.51
CA GLU A 138 8.60 16.48 3.71
C GLU A 138 7.13 16.08 3.53
N LEU A 139 6.32 16.97 2.95
CA LEU A 139 4.93 16.65 2.64
C LEU A 139 4.84 15.52 1.60
N ILE A 140 5.65 15.54 0.54
CA ILE A 140 5.74 14.41 -0.41
C ILE A 140 6.06 13.11 0.31
N TYR A 141 6.98 13.14 1.28
CA TYR A 141 7.34 11.95 2.05
C TYR A 141 6.15 11.41 2.86
N GLU A 142 5.42 12.27 3.57
CA GLU A 142 4.21 11.89 4.33
C GLU A 142 3.10 11.33 3.41
N LEU A 143 2.91 11.92 2.24
CA LEU A 143 1.99 11.43 1.20
C LEU A 143 2.40 10.03 0.72
N LEU A 144 3.69 9.83 0.39
CA LEU A 144 4.21 8.53 -0.07
C LEU A 144 4.07 7.44 1.00
N LEU A 145 4.29 7.76 2.27
CA LEU A 145 4.05 6.82 3.37
C LEU A 145 2.59 6.36 3.43
N THR A 146 1.66 7.32 3.34
CA THR A 146 0.22 7.03 3.36
C THR A 146 -0.19 6.16 2.18
N ILE A 147 0.29 6.49 0.98
CA ILE A 147 0.03 5.73 -0.24
C ILE A 147 0.61 4.31 -0.13
N PHE A 148 1.86 4.19 0.33
CA PHE A 148 2.54 2.92 0.49
C PHE A 148 1.80 1.99 1.45
N ASP A 149 1.39 2.50 2.62
CA ASP A 149 0.66 1.71 3.60
C ASP A 149 -0.65 1.15 3.02
N HIS A 150 -1.41 1.97 2.30
CA HIS A 150 -2.69 1.55 1.74
C HIS A 150 -2.51 0.54 0.58
N ILE A 151 -1.59 0.80 -0.34
CA ILE A 151 -1.37 -0.08 -1.50
C ILE A 151 -0.71 -1.40 -1.09
N VAL A 152 0.38 -1.33 -0.33
CA VAL A 152 1.22 -2.50 -0.06
C VAL A 152 0.74 -3.27 1.16
N ASN A 153 0.43 -2.60 2.27
CA ASN A 153 0.04 -3.29 3.51
C ASN A 153 -1.45 -3.62 3.52
N LYS A 154 -2.31 -2.66 3.16
CA LYS A 154 -3.78 -2.84 3.20
C LYS A 154 -4.38 -3.40 1.91
N LYS A 155 -3.59 -3.52 0.84
CA LYS A 155 -4.01 -4.07 -0.48
C LYS A 155 -5.16 -3.30 -1.14
N ILE A 156 -5.19 -1.98 -0.95
CA ILE A 156 -6.17 -1.10 -1.57
C ILE A 156 -5.49 -0.25 -2.61
N LYS A 157 -6.04 -0.29 -3.82
CA LYS A 157 -5.47 0.40 -4.97
C LYS A 157 -6.18 1.72 -5.25
N PRO A 158 -5.47 2.72 -5.78
CA PRO A 158 -6.11 3.91 -6.36
C PRO A 158 -7.00 3.53 -7.56
N LEU A 159 -8.01 4.35 -7.88
CA LEU A 159 -8.80 4.12 -9.09
C LEU A 159 -7.99 4.52 -10.34
N ASN A 160 -7.04 5.45 -10.20
CA ASN A 160 -6.18 5.90 -11.29
C ASN A 160 -4.73 5.45 -11.11
N GLU A 161 -4.48 4.14 -11.21
CA GLU A 161 -3.11 3.57 -11.19
C GLU A 161 -2.15 4.25 -12.20
N PRO A 162 -2.55 4.57 -13.46
CA PRO A 162 -1.66 5.23 -14.41
C PRO A 162 -1.12 6.58 -13.94
N ASP A 163 -1.95 7.42 -13.29
CA ASP A 163 -1.52 8.73 -12.78
C ASP A 163 -0.49 8.59 -11.66
N LEU A 164 -0.71 7.64 -10.74
CA LEU A 164 0.27 7.29 -9.71
C LEU A 164 1.62 6.95 -10.33
N LEU A 165 1.67 6.05 -11.31
CA LEU A 165 2.92 5.62 -11.93
C LEU A 165 3.64 6.78 -12.64
N ILE A 166 2.89 7.67 -13.31
CA ILE A 166 3.46 8.87 -13.94
C ILE A 166 4.12 9.77 -12.90
N LYS A 167 3.40 10.09 -11.80
CA LYS A 167 3.90 10.96 -10.72
C LYS A 167 5.10 10.33 -10.01
N LEU A 168 5.08 9.03 -9.73
CA LEU A 168 6.21 8.31 -9.15
C LEU A 168 7.46 8.37 -10.03
N LYS A 169 7.31 8.13 -11.34
CA LYS A 169 8.43 8.23 -12.30
C LYS A 169 8.98 9.65 -12.43
N PHE A 170 8.13 10.66 -12.30
CA PHE A 170 8.56 12.05 -12.23
C PHE A 170 9.36 12.33 -10.96
N LEU A 171 8.83 11.95 -9.79
CA LEU A 171 9.50 12.11 -8.50
C LEU A 171 10.84 11.37 -8.43
N LEU A 172 10.96 10.20 -9.04
CA LEU A 172 12.21 9.42 -9.07
C LEU A 172 13.38 10.19 -9.71
N LYS A 173 13.08 11.13 -10.61
CA LYS A 173 14.08 11.98 -11.29
C LYS A 173 14.51 13.17 -10.43
N GLN A 174 13.76 13.49 -9.38
CA GLN A 174 14.06 14.63 -8.51
C GLN A 174 15.19 14.34 -7.52
N LYS A 175 15.84 15.42 -7.06
CA LYS A 175 16.84 15.34 -6.00
C LYS A 175 16.18 15.65 -4.66
N PHE A 176 15.97 14.62 -3.85
CA PHE A 176 15.56 14.78 -2.46
C PHE A 176 16.76 15.26 -1.64
N LYS A 177 16.62 16.44 -1.02
CA LYS A 177 17.66 17.09 -0.21
C LYS A 177 17.65 16.60 1.24
N VAL A 178 16.58 15.94 1.66
CA VAL A 178 16.37 15.53 3.06
C VAL A 178 16.63 14.02 3.17
N PRO A 179 17.70 13.59 3.85
CA PRO A 179 17.69 12.28 4.49
C PRO A 179 16.72 12.39 5.67
N THR A 180 15.51 11.86 5.53
CA THR A 180 14.59 11.87 6.66
C THR A 180 15.11 10.90 7.71
N THR A 181 14.86 11.20 8.99
CA THR A 181 15.10 10.30 10.13
C THR A 181 14.37 8.96 10.00
N HIS A 182 13.49 8.80 9.00
CA HIS A 182 12.55 7.70 8.84
C HIS A 182 12.68 6.98 7.46
N GLY A 183 13.70 7.31 6.64
CA GLY A 183 13.96 6.68 5.34
C GLY A 183 13.97 7.66 4.16
N SER A 184 14.35 7.21 2.96
CA SER A 184 14.38 8.08 1.77
C SER A 184 13.03 8.04 1.03
N PRO A 185 12.48 9.19 0.57
CA PRO A 185 11.34 9.19 -0.37
C PRO A 185 11.57 8.28 -1.58
N LYS A 186 12.83 8.21 -2.06
CA LYS A 186 13.25 7.34 -3.15
C LYS A 186 12.98 5.86 -2.87
N GLN A 187 13.13 5.41 -1.62
CA GLN A 187 12.85 4.03 -1.24
C GLN A 187 11.37 3.69 -1.45
N TYR A 188 10.45 4.55 -0.99
CA TYR A 188 9.02 4.33 -1.16
C TYR A 188 8.60 4.39 -2.63
N ILE A 189 9.17 5.32 -3.40
CA ILE A 189 8.93 5.41 -4.85
C ILE A 189 9.34 4.12 -5.55
N ILE A 190 10.56 3.62 -5.30
CA ILE A 190 11.06 2.40 -5.94
C ILE A 190 10.24 1.18 -5.53
N ARG A 191 9.86 1.07 -4.25
CA ARG A 191 9.02 -0.05 -3.79
C ARG A 191 7.61 -0.02 -4.37
N LEU A 192 6.99 1.16 -4.49
CA LEU A 192 5.70 1.31 -5.15
C LEU A 192 5.80 0.94 -6.63
N LEU A 193 6.81 1.42 -7.35
CA LEU A 193 7.04 1.04 -8.75
C LEU A 193 7.29 -0.47 -8.90
N GLY A 194 8.05 -1.07 -7.98
CA GLY A 194 8.28 -2.50 -7.92
C GLY A 194 7.00 -3.31 -7.70
N TYR A 195 6.13 -2.85 -6.79
CA TYR A 195 4.82 -3.48 -6.53
C TYR A 195 3.96 -3.58 -7.80
N TYR A 196 4.08 -2.60 -8.71
CA TYR A 196 3.42 -2.58 -10.01
C TYR A 196 4.24 -3.17 -11.15
N ASP A 197 5.38 -3.83 -10.87
CA ASP A 197 6.30 -4.39 -11.85
C ASP A 197 6.80 -3.38 -12.91
N ASP A 198 6.92 -2.08 -12.56
CA ASP A 198 7.34 -1.03 -13.50
C ASP A 198 8.87 -1.04 -13.74
N GLU A 199 9.28 -1.02 -15.01
CA GLU A 199 10.69 -1.12 -15.45
C GLU A 199 11.57 0.05 -14.97
N ALA A 200 10.98 1.18 -14.56
CA ALA A 200 11.74 2.31 -14.02
C ALA A 200 12.57 1.94 -12.78
N VAL A 201 12.21 0.86 -12.06
CA VAL A 201 13.04 0.29 -10.99
C VAL A 201 14.41 -0.14 -11.53
N ILE A 202 14.43 -0.80 -12.69
CA ILE A 202 15.64 -1.35 -13.31
C ILE A 202 16.48 -0.23 -13.92
N GLU A 203 15.84 0.73 -14.60
CA GLU A 203 16.50 1.92 -15.11
C GLU A 203 17.24 2.67 -14.00
N GLN A 204 16.58 2.85 -12.85
CA GLN A 204 17.17 3.55 -11.70
C GLN A 204 18.26 2.71 -11.02
N LEU A 205 18.11 1.38 -10.94
CA LEU A 205 19.14 0.48 -10.43
C LEU A 205 20.42 0.55 -11.28
N ILE A 206 20.28 0.51 -12.61
CA ILE A 206 21.40 0.66 -13.55
C ILE A 206 22.09 2.01 -13.35
N LYS A 207 21.30 3.09 -13.26
CA LYS A 207 21.82 4.44 -13.03
C LYS A 207 22.58 4.53 -11.71
N ASP A 208 22.04 3.98 -10.63
CA ASP A 208 22.70 4.00 -9.31
C ASP A 208 24.01 3.21 -9.35
N ALA A 209 24.01 2.00 -9.92
CA ALA A 209 25.21 1.18 -10.07
C ALA A 209 26.35 1.90 -10.83
N LYS A 210 26.01 2.80 -11.77
CA LYS A 210 26.99 3.56 -12.55
C LYS A 210 27.43 4.89 -11.93
N THR A 211 26.64 5.48 -11.02
CA THR A 211 26.82 6.89 -10.60
C THR A 211 26.93 7.11 -9.10
N VAL A 212 26.38 6.21 -8.27
CA VAL A 212 26.44 6.34 -6.81
C VAL A 212 27.83 5.93 -6.32
N LYS A 213 28.38 6.72 -5.39
CA LYS A 213 29.68 6.45 -4.76
C LYS A 213 29.56 5.59 -3.50
N ASP A 214 28.47 5.73 -2.76
CA ASP A 214 28.20 4.99 -1.53
C ASP A 214 26.90 4.19 -1.68
N PHE A 215 27.03 2.90 -1.99
CA PHE A 215 25.91 2.01 -2.23
C PHE A 215 25.08 1.72 -0.97
N SER A 216 25.61 1.95 0.24
CA SER A 216 24.85 1.76 1.48
C SER A 216 23.61 2.67 1.54
N THR A 217 23.67 3.82 0.85
CA THR A 217 22.59 4.81 0.79
C THR A 217 21.41 4.40 -0.10
N VAL A 218 21.60 3.44 -1.01
CA VAL A 218 20.59 3.04 -2.01
C VAL A 218 20.25 1.55 -1.98
N LYS A 219 21.05 0.71 -1.31
CA LYS A 219 20.83 -0.75 -1.28
C LYS A 219 19.44 -1.14 -0.80
N SER A 220 18.98 -0.55 0.30
CA SER A 220 17.66 -0.82 0.88
C SER A 220 16.48 -0.48 -0.04
N CYS A 221 16.70 0.29 -1.11
CA CYS A 221 15.65 0.59 -2.09
C CYS A 221 15.26 -0.64 -2.92
N TYR A 222 16.17 -1.61 -3.10
CA TYR A 222 16.03 -2.71 -4.07
C TYR A 222 16.01 -4.10 -3.44
N THR A 223 16.13 -4.20 -2.11
CA THR A 223 16.25 -5.48 -1.41
C THR A 223 14.95 -5.97 -0.79
N GLU A 224 13.89 -5.16 -0.88
CA GLU A 224 12.57 -5.49 -0.34
C GLU A 224 11.74 -6.34 -1.32
N ASN A 225 10.77 -7.08 -0.77
CA ASN A 225 9.93 -8.02 -1.52
C ASN A 225 9.24 -7.38 -2.73
N GLU A 226 8.81 -6.11 -2.61
CA GLU A 226 8.03 -5.45 -3.66
C GLU A 226 8.83 -5.30 -4.96
N THR A 227 10.15 -5.22 -4.90
CA THR A 227 11.01 -5.04 -6.10
C THR A 227 11.51 -6.35 -6.70
N SER A 228 11.33 -7.47 -5.99
CA SER A 228 12.03 -8.71 -6.30
C SER A 228 11.58 -9.32 -7.63
N ASN A 229 10.28 -9.25 -7.94
CA ASN A 229 9.72 -9.78 -9.19
C ASN A 229 10.27 -9.05 -10.43
N VAL A 230 10.23 -7.71 -10.44
CA VAL A 230 10.75 -6.93 -11.58
C VAL A 230 12.25 -7.11 -11.77
N ILE A 231 13.03 -7.23 -10.68
CA ILE A 231 14.47 -7.50 -10.73
C ILE A 231 14.74 -8.86 -11.39
N GLU A 232 14.03 -9.91 -11.00
CA GLU A 232 14.23 -11.25 -11.55
C GLU A 232 13.76 -11.36 -13.01
N LYS A 233 12.68 -10.66 -13.39
CA LYS A 233 12.27 -10.55 -14.81
C LYS A 233 13.37 -9.98 -15.70
N HIS A 234 14.21 -9.08 -15.15
CA HIS A 234 15.32 -8.44 -15.86
C HIS A 234 16.70 -9.08 -15.59
N ARG A 235 16.74 -10.35 -15.14
CA ARG A 235 17.98 -11.08 -14.81
C ARG A 235 19.09 -11.01 -15.87
N THR A 236 18.73 -11.07 -17.15
CA THR A 236 19.70 -11.07 -18.26
C THR A 236 20.33 -9.70 -18.43
N GLU A 237 19.54 -8.64 -18.33
CA GLU A 237 20.00 -7.26 -18.39
C GLU A 237 20.96 -6.97 -17.24
N LEU A 238 20.57 -7.33 -16.01
CA LEU A 238 21.41 -7.11 -14.83
C LEU A 238 22.68 -7.97 -14.83
N PHE A 239 22.64 -9.18 -15.40
CA PHE A 239 23.86 -9.96 -15.63
C PHE A 239 24.81 -9.27 -16.61
N ASN A 240 24.28 -8.70 -17.70
CA ASN A 240 25.10 -7.96 -18.66
C ASN A 240 25.69 -6.68 -18.05
N LEU A 241 24.93 -5.96 -17.22
CA LEU A 241 25.42 -4.82 -16.45
C LEU A 241 26.61 -5.22 -15.56
N GLN A 242 26.51 -6.33 -14.82
CA GLN A 242 27.62 -6.81 -14.00
C GLN A 242 28.87 -7.09 -14.83
N ARG A 243 28.71 -7.77 -15.98
CA ARG A 243 29.83 -8.05 -16.89
C ARG A 243 30.48 -6.76 -17.41
N GLU A 244 29.71 -5.72 -17.70
CA GLU A 244 30.20 -4.40 -18.08
C GLU A 244 31.03 -3.79 -16.94
N LEU A 245 30.45 -3.70 -15.74
CA LEU A 245 31.10 -3.12 -14.56
C LEU A 245 32.38 -3.85 -14.16
N THR A 246 32.44 -5.18 -14.30
CA THR A 246 33.66 -5.98 -14.08
C THR A 246 34.77 -5.59 -15.05
N LYS A 247 34.45 -5.40 -16.34
CA LYS A 247 35.45 -4.97 -17.33
C LYS A 247 35.98 -3.56 -17.07
N GLU A 248 35.16 -2.72 -16.45
CA GLU A 248 35.52 -1.36 -16.03
C GLU A 248 36.31 -1.33 -14.70
N GLY A 249 36.48 -2.46 -14.02
CA GLY A 249 37.15 -2.53 -12.72
C GLY A 249 36.34 -1.90 -11.57
N LYS A 250 35.00 -1.85 -11.68
CA LYS A 250 34.10 -1.27 -10.68
C LYS A 250 33.59 -2.32 -9.68
N ASP A 251 34.51 -2.88 -8.89
CA ASP A 251 34.23 -4.04 -8.03
C ASP A 251 33.08 -3.80 -7.03
N GLU A 252 33.01 -2.63 -6.40
CA GLU A 252 31.91 -2.29 -5.47
C GLU A 252 30.53 -2.28 -6.17
N ALA A 253 30.47 -1.75 -7.39
CA ALA A 253 29.23 -1.72 -8.17
C ALA A 253 28.81 -3.13 -8.61
N VAL A 254 29.77 -4.00 -8.94
CA VAL A 254 29.53 -5.41 -9.25
C VAL A 254 28.91 -6.12 -8.04
N HIS A 255 29.49 -5.93 -6.85
CA HIS A 255 28.96 -6.49 -5.60
C HIS A 255 27.57 -5.96 -5.29
N PHE A 256 27.35 -4.66 -5.42
CA PHE A 256 26.04 -4.04 -5.24
C PHE A 256 24.95 -4.68 -6.10
N VAL A 257 25.17 -4.80 -7.41
CA VAL A 257 24.21 -5.44 -8.32
C VAL A 257 24.05 -6.93 -7.99
N SER A 258 25.13 -7.61 -7.59
CA SER A 258 25.08 -9.04 -7.24
C SER A 258 24.24 -9.31 -6.00
N ASP A 259 24.40 -8.49 -4.98
CA ASP A 259 23.65 -8.61 -3.74
C ASP A 259 22.16 -8.37 -3.97
N ILE A 260 21.81 -7.37 -4.78
CA ILE A 260 20.42 -7.06 -5.12
C ILE A 260 19.77 -8.23 -5.86
N ARG A 261 20.44 -8.76 -6.90
CA ARG A 261 19.94 -9.93 -7.64
C ARG A 261 19.77 -11.14 -6.73
N ARG A 262 20.75 -11.42 -5.88
CA ARG A 262 20.70 -12.54 -4.93
C ARG A 262 19.56 -12.38 -3.94
N GLN A 263 19.34 -11.17 -3.42
CA GLN A 263 18.25 -10.91 -2.49
C GLN A 263 16.89 -11.06 -3.17
N ALA A 264 16.73 -10.56 -4.40
CA ALA A 264 15.49 -10.77 -5.16
C ALA A 264 15.18 -12.27 -5.36
N MET A 265 16.19 -13.08 -5.67
CA MET A 265 16.02 -14.55 -5.77
C MET A 265 15.62 -15.17 -4.42
N LYS A 266 16.18 -14.72 -3.30
CA LYS A 266 15.80 -15.18 -1.96
C LYS A 266 14.36 -14.82 -1.61
N ASN A 267 13.95 -13.57 -1.87
CA ASN A 267 12.60 -13.10 -1.60
C ASN A 267 11.53 -13.82 -2.45
N LEU A 268 11.93 -14.44 -3.56
CA LEU A 268 11.08 -15.24 -4.44
C LEU A 268 11.22 -16.75 -4.21
N ASP A 269 11.93 -17.18 -3.16
CA ASP A 269 12.19 -18.58 -2.83
C ASP A 269 12.86 -19.38 -3.98
N ILE A 270 13.62 -18.71 -4.85
CA ILE A 270 14.39 -19.33 -5.94
C ILE A 270 15.74 -19.86 -5.41
N LEU A 271 16.25 -19.24 -4.34
CA LEU A 271 17.56 -19.52 -3.77
C LEU A 271 17.50 -19.50 -2.23
N ASP A 272 18.03 -20.54 -1.60
CA ASP A 272 18.04 -20.70 -0.14
C ASP A 272 18.94 -19.66 0.58
#